data_AF-A0A101CF37-F1
#
_entry.id   AF-A0A101CF37-F1
#
_cell.length_a   1.000
_cell.length_b   1.000
_cell.length_c   1.000
_cell.angle_alpha   90.00
_cell.angle_beta   90.00
_cell.angle_gamma   90.00
#
_symmetry.space_group_name_H-M   'P 1'
#
loop_
_entity.id
_entity.type
_entity.pdbx_description
1 polymer ?
#
loop_
_entity_poly.entity_id
_entity_poly.type
_entity_poly.pdbx_seq_one_letter_code
_entity_poly.pdbx_strand_id
1 'polypeptide(L)'
;MKKILILIISAVSAMTYSQVRIGEKTITANPDISSPSVLLEFGDTKNKGIILPYVETIPAEGSAQAKGGALIFDVSANAQYKVKVKNENTGWTDLSVQSGYNTAVETAVKTPQAAPLSDKANAKAIIGSDTSASDGVLVLESATKAMVLPIVENYNAILNPSPGMMAFLKGATTDKHRLIVFNGQKWTFWKP
;
A
#
# COMPACT_ATOMS: atom_id res chain seq x y z
N MET A 1 21.04 -40.26 -18.99
CA MET A 1 21.58 -38.93 -18.59
C MET A 1 20.59 -37.80 -18.83
N LYS A 2 20.08 -37.58 -20.06
CA LYS A 2 19.13 -36.49 -20.37
C LYS A 2 17.85 -36.47 -19.47
N LYS A 3 17.28 -37.65 -19.17
CA LYS A 3 16.11 -37.79 -18.27
C LYS A 3 16.39 -37.42 -16.81
N ILE A 4 17.58 -37.76 -16.30
CA ILE A 4 18.02 -37.43 -14.93
C ILE A 4 18.25 -35.92 -14.80
N LEU A 5 18.86 -35.29 -15.81
CA LEU A 5 19.08 -33.84 -15.82
C LEU A 5 17.76 -33.05 -15.80
N ILE A 6 16.75 -33.49 -16.55
CA ILE A 6 15.41 -32.88 -16.54
C ILE A 6 14.78 -33.00 -15.15
N LEU A 7 14.86 -34.18 -14.52
CA LEU A 7 14.30 -34.41 -13.18
C LEU A 7 14.95 -33.49 -12.13
N ILE A 8 16.27 -33.30 -12.21
CA ILE A 8 17.03 -32.41 -11.31
C ILE A 8 16.63 -30.96 -11.52
N ILE A 9 16.53 -30.48 -12.76
CA ILE A 9 16.12 -29.09 -13.06
C ILE A 9 14.70 -28.83 -12.57
N SER A 10 13.78 -29.77 -12.77
CA SER A 10 12.41 -29.67 -12.24
C SER A 10 12.39 -29.64 -10.70
N ALA A 11 13.18 -30.48 -10.03
CA ALA A 11 13.27 -30.48 -8.58
C ALA A 11 13.83 -29.17 -8.01
N VAL A 12 14.86 -28.59 -8.66
CA VAL A 12 15.46 -27.31 -8.24
C VAL A 12 14.49 -26.14 -8.42
N SER A 13 13.66 -26.16 -9.47
CA SER A 13 12.65 -25.11 -9.69
C SER A 13 11.57 -25.05 -8.60
N ALA A 14 11.32 -26.15 -7.89
CA ALA A 14 10.37 -26.19 -6.79
C ALA A 14 10.90 -25.55 -5.49
N MET A 15 12.20 -25.20 -5.43
CA MET A 15 12.83 -24.65 -4.23
C MET A 15 13.09 -23.14 -4.31
N THR A 16 12.63 -22.45 -5.35
CA THR A 16 12.83 -21.01 -5.49
C THR A 16 11.75 -20.24 -4.76
N TYR A 17 12.14 -19.50 -3.73
CA TYR A 17 11.28 -18.51 -3.07
C TYR A 17 11.54 -17.13 -3.67
N SER A 18 10.47 -16.36 -3.87
CA SER A 18 10.55 -14.99 -4.36
C SER A 18 10.01 -14.01 -3.32
N GLN A 19 10.55 -12.80 -3.31
CA GLN A 19 10.04 -11.65 -2.56
C GLN A 19 9.87 -10.49 -3.55
N VAL A 20 8.88 -9.64 -3.32
CA VAL A 20 8.59 -8.53 -4.25
C VAL A 20 9.28 -7.27 -3.76
N ARG A 21 10.04 -6.65 -4.66
CA ARG A 21 10.58 -5.30 -4.49
C ARG A 21 10.08 -4.39 -5.61
N ILE A 22 9.63 -3.18 -5.25
CA ILE A 22 9.32 -2.12 -6.20
C ILE A 22 10.38 -1.02 -6.09
N GLY A 23 11.06 -0.70 -7.19
CA GLY A 23 12.10 0.32 -7.25
C GLY A 23 13.50 -0.25 -7.50
N GLU A 24 14.49 0.64 -7.57
CA GLU A 24 15.85 0.29 -8.01
C GLU A 24 16.58 -0.59 -6.99
N LYS A 25 17.25 -1.62 -7.51
CA LYS A 25 18.24 -2.43 -6.80
C LYS A 25 19.62 -1.84 -7.11
N THR A 26 20.30 -1.25 -6.13
CA THR A 26 21.68 -0.80 -6.29
C THR A 26 22.60 -1.71 -5.49
N ILE A 27 23.66 -2.22 -6.12
CA ILE A 27 24.62 -3.15 -5.48
C ILE A 27 25.33 -2.48 -4.28
N THR A 28 25.48 -1.16 -4.31
CA THR A 28 26.25 -0.41 -3.31
C THR A 28 25.43 0.21 -2.18
N ALA A 29 24.16 0.56 -2.42
CA ALA A 29 23.32 1.23 -1.42
C ALA A 29 22.11 0.39 -0.98
N ASN A 30 21.67 -0.57 -1.80
CA ASN A 30 20.51 -1.39 -1.48
C ASN A 30 20.58 -2.80 -2.11
N PRO A 31 21.55 -3.62 -1.68
CA PRO A 31 21.96 -4.81 -2.41
C PRO A 31 20.91 -5.91 -2.44
N ASP A 32 19.98 -6.00 -1.48
CA ASP A 32 18.93 -7.03 -1.42
C ASP A 32 17.74 -6.62 -0.53
N ILE A 33 16.72 -7.47 -0.47
CA ILE A 33 15.57 -7.35 0.44
C ILE A 33 16.05 -7.19 1.89
N SER A 34 15.46 -6.26 2.63
CA SER A 34 15.91 -5.90 3.98
C SER A 34 15.77 -7.00 5.03
N SER A 35 14.85 -7.96 4.84
CA SER A 35 14.63 -9.09 5.74
C SER A 35 13.89 -10.26 5.07
N PRO A 36 14.14 -11.52 5.48
CA PRO A 36 13.35 -12.68 5.02
C PRO A 36 11.85 -12.58 5.38
N SER A 37 11.49 -11.76 6.38
CA SER A 37 10.10 -11.49 6.79
C SER A 37 9.41 -10.40 5.95
N VAL A 38 10.04 -9.94 4.87
CA VAL A 38 9.43 -8.99 3.94
C VAL A 38 8.61 -9.72 2.89
N LEU A 39 7.37 -9.27 2.69
CA LEU A 39 6.49 -9.74 1.63
C LEU A 39 6.62 -8.86 0.38
N LEU A 40 6.51 -7.56 0.62
CA LEU A 40 6.66 -6.49 -0.36
C LEU A 40 7.50 -5.39 0.29
N GLU A 41 8.50 -4.88 -0.41
CA GLU A 41 9.18 -3.66 0.00
C GLU A 41 9.41 -2.73 -1.19
N PHE A 42 9.71 -1.48 -0.86
CA PHE A 42 10.10 -0.48 -1.82
C PHE A 42 11.59 -0.22 -1.65
N GLY A 43 12.30 -0.06 -2.77
CA GLY A 43 13.74 0.23 -2.80
C GLY A 43 14.05 1.63 -2.25
N ASP A 44 15.10 2.29 -2.75
CA ASP A 44 15.31 3.71 -2.40
C ASP A 44 14.13 4.55 -2.90
N THR A 45 13.23 4.92 -1.99
CA THR A 45 12.01 5.67 -2.29
C THR A 45 12.21 7.17 -2.28
N LYS A 46 13.36 7.67 -1.81
CA LYS A 46 13.63 9.11 -1.64
C LYS A 46 12.43 9.80 -0.99
N ASN A 47 11.75 10.68 -1.72
CA ASN A 47 10.60 11.45 -1.25
C ASN A 47 9.30 10.96 -1.92
N LYS A 48 9.04 9.65 -1.88
CA LYS A 48 7.85 9.02 -2.48
C LYS A 48 7.04 8.26 -1.42
N GLY A 49 5.76 8.04 -1.72
CA GLY A 49 4.83 7.23 -0.94
C GLY A 49 3.96 6.36 -1.83
N ILE A 50 3.13 5.52 -1.21
CA ILE A 50 2.05 4.80 -1.89
C ILE A 50 0.83 5.71 -1.94
N ILE A 51 0.13 5.74 -3.06
CA ILE A 51 -1.18 6.39 -3.16
C ILE A 51 -2.23 5.32 -2.96
N LEU A 52 -3.07 5.48 -1.94
CA LEU A 52 -4.17 4.58 -1.68
C LEU A 52 -5.27 4.73 -2.74
N PRO A 53 -5.95 3.64 -3.13
CA PRO A 53 -7.12 3.74 -3.97
C PRO A 53 -8.18 4.57 -3.26
N TYR A 54 -8.77 5.53 -3.99
CA TYR A 54 -9.91 6.25 -3.46
C TYR A 54 -11.19 5.43 -3.62
N VAL A 55 -12.14 5.62 -2.71
CA VAL A 55 -13.46 5.00 -2.80
C VAL A 55 -14.55 6.05 -2.64
N GLU A 56 -15.56 5.98 -3.49
CA GLU A 56 -16.76 6.83 -3.40
C GLU A 56 -17.86 6.19 -2.56
N THR A 57 -17.67 4.94 -2.15
CA THR A 57 -18.53 4.24 -1.20
C THR A 57 -17.64 3.42 -0.29
N ILE A 58 -17.76 3.63 1.02
CA ILE A 58 -17.01 2.86 2.00
C ILE A 58 -17.51 1.40 1.95
N PRO A 59 -16.62 0.40 1.84
CA PRO A 59 -17.03 -0.98 1.88
C PRO A 59 -17.80 -1.32 3.17
N ALA A 60 -18.93 -2.02 3.00
CA ALA A 60 -19.78 -2.42 4.12
C ALA A 60 -19.04 -3.37 5.07
N GLU A 61 -19.30 -3.23 6.36
CA GLU A 61 -18.75 -4.12 7.41
C GLU A 61 -19.06 -5.59 7.09
N GLY A 62 -18.07 -6.47 7.25
CA GLY A 62 -18.20 -7.91 6.96
C GLY A 62 -18.03 -8.32 5.49
N SER A 63 -17.97 -7.36 4.55
CA SER A 63 -17.70 -7.65 3.14
C SER A 63 -16.28 -8.17 2.89
N ALA A 64 -16.04 -8.71 1.69
CA ALA A 64 -14.71 -9.16 1.27
C ALA A 64 -13.72 -7.98 1.13
N GLN A 65 -14.21 -6.77 0.87
CA GLN A 65 -13.39 -5.55 0.80
C GLN A 65 -13.13 -4.89 2.17
N ALA A 66 -13.87 -5.28 3.21
CA ALA A 66 -13.76 -4.72 4.57
C ALA A 66 -13.07 -5.69 5.54
N LYS A 67 -11.93 -6.27 5.13
CA LYS A 67 -11.06 -7.11 5.99
C LYS A 67 -10.07 -6.25 6.77
N GLY A 68 -9.69 -6.70 7.97
CA GLY A 68 -8.75 -5.99 8.83
C GLY A 68 -7.43 -5.70 8.13
N GLY A 69 -6.92 -4.48 8.33
CA GLY A 69 -5.74 -3.98 7.64
C GLY A 69 -6.02 -3.36 6.27
N ALA A 70 -7.24 -3.44 5.74
CA ALA A 70 -7.60 -2.73 4.50
C ALA A 70 -7.42 -1.21 4.69
N LEU A 71 -6.82 -0.57 3.70
CA LEU A 71 -6.52 0.87 3.69
C LEU A 71 -7.18 1.50 2.46
N ILE A 72 -7.91 2.59 2.68
CA ILE A 72 -8.63 3.32 1.62
C ILE A 72 -8.40 4.82 1.76
N PHE A 73 -8.56 5.54 0.66
CA PHE A 73 -8.82 6.98 0.69
C PHE A 73 -10.33 7.22 0.48
N ASP A 74 -11.04 7.44 1.57
CA ASP A 74 -12.48 7.68 1.55
C ASP A 74 -12.79 9.08 1.03
N VAL A 75 -13.48 9.13 -0.11
CA VAL A 75 -14.02 10.34 -0.75
C VAL A 75 -15.53 10.24 -0.99
N SER A 76 -16.20 9.33 -0.26
CA SER A 76 -17.63 9.08 -0.35
C SER A 76 -18.47 10.26 0.13
N ALA A 77 -17.96 11.01 1.11
CA ALA A 77 -18.56 12.24 1.57
C ALA A 77 -18.02 13.41 0.75
N ASN A 78 -18.90 14.13 0.04
CA ASN A 78 -18.59 15.33 -0.74
C ASN A 78 -17.99 16.48 0.10
N ALA A 79 -17.79 16.32 1.41
CA ALA A 79 -17.17 17.32 2.27
C ALA A 79 -16.09 16.73 3.22
N GLN A 80 -15.84 15.42 3.18
CA GLN A 80 -14.93 14.76 4.11
C GLN A 80 -14.05 13.73 3.40
N TYR A 81 -12.82 14.14 3.09
CA TYR A 81 -11.83 13.26 2.47
C TYR A 81 -10.85 12.78 3.52
N LYS A 82 -10.74 11.45 3.68
CA LYS A 82 -10.07 10.81 4.82
C LYS A 82 -9.34 9.54 4.39
N VAL A 83 -8.08 9.39 4.77
CA VAL A 83 -7.44 8.07 4.79
C VAL A 83 -8.02 7.26 5.95
N LYS A 84 -8.49 6.04 5.68
CA LYS A 84 -9.08 5.14 6.68
C LYS A 84 -8.41 3.77 6.65
N VAL A 85 -8.33 3.16 7.83
CA VAL A 85 -7.93 1.75 8.00
C VAL A 85 -9.10 0.96 8.56
N LYS A 86 -9.31 -0.25 8.05
CA LYS A 86 -10.25 -1.20 8.63
C LYS A 86 -9.58 -1.90 9.82
N ASN A 87 -10.07 -1.65 11.02
CA ASN A 87 -9.78 -2.52 12.14
C ASN A 87 -10.70 -3.74 12.07
N GLU A 88 -10.14 -4.94 12.24
CA GLU A 88 -10.86 -6.21 12.11
C GLU A 88 -12.16 -6.19 12.92
N ASN A 89 -12.06 -5.80 14.20
CA ASN A 89 -13.15 -5.93 15.17
C ASN A 89 -13.90 -4.62 15.48
N THR A 90 -13.36 -3.45 15.11
CA THR A 90 -13.92 -2.14 15.53
C THR A 90 -14.36 -1.25 14.36
N GLY A 91 -14.30 -1.77 13.14
CA GLY A 91 -14.76 -1.06 11.95
C GLY A 91 -13.71 -0.12 11.34
N TRP A 92 -14.15 0.74 10.43
CA TRP A 92 -13.31 1.74 9.78
C TRP A 92 -12.87 2.85 10.76
N THR A 93 -11.57 3.13 10.82
CA THR A 93 -10.96 4.17 11.66
C THR A 93 -10.30 5.25 10.81
N ASP A 94 -10.56 6.51 11.16
CA ASP A 94 -9.98 7.69 10.50
C ASP A 94 -8.50 7.88 10.89
N LEU A 95 -7.62 7.87 9.89
CA LEU A 95 -6.19 8.17 10.04
C LEU A 95 -5.83 9.63 9.72
N SER A 96 -6.77 10.43 9.20
CA SER A 96 -6.53 11.82 8.82
C SER A 96 -6.86 12.80 9.94
N VAL A 97 -7.79 12.49 10.85
CA VAL A 97 -8.28 13.34 11.96
C VAL A 97 -9.03 14.59 11.46
N GLN A 98 -8.43 15.38 10.58
CA GLN A 98 -9.05 16.50 9.86
C GLN A 98 -9.41 16.10 8.42
N SER A 99 -10.41 16.75 7.84
CA SER A 99 -10.78 16.53 6.44
C SER A 99 -9.71 17.12 5.52
N GLY A 100 -9.43 16.46 4.41
CA GLY A 100 -8.61 16.98 3.32
C GLY A 100 -9.44 17.61 2.20
N TYR A 101 -10.76 17.68 2.36
CA TYR A 101 -11.64 18.14 1.30
C TYR A 101 -11.45 19.63 1.00
N ASN A 102 -11.24 19.94 -0.27
CA ASN A 102 -11.65 21.18 -0.91
C ASN A 102 -11.90 20.90 -2.40
N THR A 103 -12.42 21.89 -3.12
CA THR A 103 -12.74 21.78 -4.55
C THR A 103 -11.52 21.45 -5.43
N ALA A 104 -10.33 21.95 -5.06
CA ALA A 104 -9.10 21.67 -5.79
C ALA A 104 -8.63 20.21 -5.62
N VAL A 105 -8.71 19.67 -4.40
CA VAL A 105 -8.39 18.27 -4.08
C VAL A 105 -9.40 17.34 -4.73
N GLU A 106 -10.69 17.67 -4.69
CA GLU A 106 -11.71 16.90 -5.41
C GLU A 106 -11.41 16.80 -6.90
N THR A 107 -11.08 17.92 -7.54
CA THR A 107 -10.72 17.95 -8.97
C THR A 107 -9.49 17.09 -9.27
N ALA A 108 -8.51 17.05 -8.36
CA ALA A 108 -7.30 16.25 -8.52
C ALA A 108 -7.53 14.74 -8.28
N VAL A 109 -8.49 14.38 -7.43
CA VAL A 109 -8.78 12.97 -7.08
C VAL A 109 -9.78 12.36 -8.06
N LYS A 110 -10.91 13.04 -8.26
CA LYS A 110 -12.00 12.62 -9.14
C LYS A 110 -11.80 13.17 -10.54
N THR A 111 -10.60 12.98 -11.09
CA THR A 111 -10.35 13.38 -12.47
C THR A 111 -11.32 12.60 -13.38
N PRO A 112 -12.03 13.28 -14.30
CA PRO A 112 -12.95 12.61 -15.21
C PRO A 112 -12.20 11.53 -15.97
N GLN A 113 -12.55 10.27 -15.74
CA GLN A 113 -12.00 9.17 -16.52
C GLN A 113 -12.55 9.25 -17.94
N ALA A 114 -11.71 9.01 -18.94
CA ALA A 114 -12.14 9.01 -20.33
C ALA A 114 -13.25 7.96 -20.52
N ALA A 115 -14.43 8.38 -20.98
CA ALA A 115 -15.51 7.45 -21.24
C ALA A 115 -15.28 6.71 -22.57
N PRO A 116 -15.57 5.40 -22.66
CA PRO A 116 -16.00 4.49 -21.60
C PRO A 116 -14.84 3.60 -21.10
N LEU A 117 -14.36 3.81 -19.87
CA LEU A 117 -13.61 2.78 -19.16
C LEU A 117 -14.62 1.89 -18.43
N SER A 118 -14.68 0.61 -18.81
CA SER A 118 -15.42 -0.40 -18.06
C SER A 118 -14.60 -0.78 -16.84
N ASP A 119 -15.21 -0.72 -15.66
CA ASP A 119 -14.59 -1.22 -14.45
C ASP A 119 -14.34 -2.74 -14.56
N LYS A 120 -13.21 -3.18 -14.00
CA LYS A 120 -12.86 -4.60 -13.91
C LYS A 120 -13.02 -5.03 -12.47
N ALA A 121 -14.25 -5.34 -12.08
CA ALA A 121 -14.60 -5.69 -10.70
C ALA A 121 -13.75 -6.85 -10.10
N ASN A 122 -13.19 -7.73 -10.94
CA ASN A 122 -12.34 -8.84 -10.51
C ASN A 122 -10.83 -8.55 -10.59
N ALA A 123 -10.43 -7.32 -10.93
CA ALA A 123 -9.03 -6.95 -11.02
C ALA A 123 -8.40 -6.89 -9.62
N LYS A 124 -7.60 -7.90 -9.31
CA LYS A 124 -6.86 -8.01 -8.06
C LYS A 124 -5.46 -8.53 -8.30
N ALA A 125 -4.49 -8.00 -7.55
CA ALA A 125 -3.14 -8.54 -7.45
C ALA A 125 -2.96 -9.10 -6.04
N ILE A 126 -2.55 -10.37 -5.92
CA ILE A 126 -2.23 -11.00 -4.65
C ILE A 126 -0.71 -11.19 -4.60
N ILE A 127 -0.08 -10.76 -3.50
CA ILE A 127 1.33 -11.04 -3.21
C ILE A 127 1.38 -11.88 -1.93
N GLY A 128 2.01 -13.05 -2.00
CA GLY A 128 2.12 -14.00 -0.89
C GLY A 128 1.43 -15.31 -1.18
N SER A 129 0.21 -15.50 -0.66
CA SER A 129 -0.63 -16.68 -0.92
C SER A 129 -1.12 -16.76 -2.38
N ASP A 130 -1.37 -17.98 -2.86
CA ASP A 130 -1.96 -18.23 -4.18
C ASP A 130 -3.41 -17.74 -4.30
N THR A 131 -4.12 -17.69 -3.16
CA THR A 131 -5.51 -17.25 -3.09
C THR A 131 -5.75 -16.42 -1.84
N SER A 132 -6.78 -15.57 -1.87
CA SER A 132 -7.23 -14.80 -0.72
C SER A 132 -8.75 -14.58 -0.80
N ALA A 133 -9.39 -14.66 0.36
CA ALA A 133 -10.80 -14.30 0.55
C ALA A 133 -11.01 -12.77 0.66
N SER A 134 -9.92 -12.00 0.77
CA SER A 134 -9.97 -10.53 0.74
C SER A 134 -10.13 -10.05 -0.70
N ASP A 135 -10.93 -9.01 -0.89
CA ASP A 135 -11.21 -8.41 -2.18
C ASP A 135 -10.72 -6.97 -2.23
N GLY A 136 -9.53 -6.77 -2.78
CA GLY A 136 -8.90 -5.47 -2.94
C GLY A 136 -8.00 -5.47 -4.17
N VAL A 137 -7.73 -4.28 -4.71
CA VAL A 137 -6.89 -4.13 -5.91
C VAL A 137 -5.47 -4.70 -5.69
N LEU A 138 -4.94 -4.55 -4.48
CA LEU A 138 -3.71 -5.17 -4.01
C LEU A 138 -3.99 -5.86 -2.67
N VAL A 139 -3.76 -7.16 -2.61
CA VAL A 139 -3.89 -7.98 -1.41
C VAL A 139 -2.52 -8.54 -1.04
N LEU A 140 -2.09 -8.26 0.18
CA LEU A 140 -0.86 -8.78 0.75
C LEU A 140 -1.22 -9.89 1.73
N GLU A 141 -1.07 -11.14 1.32
CA GLU A 141 -1.58 -12.30 2.05
C GLU A 141 -0.42 -13.17 2.56
N SER A 142 -0.09 -13.05 3.84
CA SER A 142 0.93 -13.88 4.48
C SER A 142 0.75 -13.94 5.99
N ALA A 143 0.99 -15.12 6.58
CA ALA A 143 0.96 -15.30 8.03
C ALA A 143 2.24 -14.86 8.75
N THR A 144 3.36 -14.70 8.02
CA THR A 144 4.69 -14.49 8.62
C THR A 144 5.49 -13.34 8.00
N LYS A 145 4.98 -12.73 6.94
CA LYS A 145 5.66 -11.66 6.20
C LYS A 145 4.80 -10.41 6.11
N ALA A 146 5.45 -9.25 6.10
CA ALA A 146 4.78 -7.95 6.08
C ALA A 146 5.34 -7.04 4.97
N MET A 147 4.59 -5.98 4.66
CA MET A 147 5.07 -4.91 3.80
C MET A 147 6.03 -3.99 4.56
N VAL A 148 7.11 -3.58 3.90
CA VAL A 148 7.88 -2.39 4.28
C VAL A 148 7.38 -1.25 3.41
N LEU A 149 6.79 -0.22 4.02
CA LEU A 149 6.33 0.98 3.31
C LEU A 149 7.49 1.75 2.68
N PRO A 150 7.25 2.61 1.68
CA PRO A 150 8.20 3.65 1.29
C PRO A 150 8.70 4.41 2.51
N ILE A 151 10.02 4.48 2.66
CA ILE A 151 10.68 5.14 3.78
C ILE A 151 11.09 6.55 3.32
N VAL A 152 10.72 7.55 4.11
CA VAL A 152 11.10 8.95 3.90
C VAL A 152 11.76 9.48 5.17
N GLU A 153 12.80 10.30 5.05
CA GLU A 153 13.47 10.91 6.22
C GLU A 153 12.88 12.29 6.56
N ASN A 154 12.32 12.98 5.56
CA ASN A 154 11.69 14.27 5.71
C ASN A 154 10.47 14.39 4.79
N TYR A 155 9.27 14.44 5.37
CA TYR A 155 8.03 14.56 4.62
C TYR A 155 7.92 15.89 3.84
N ASN A 156 8.60 16.96 4.28
CA ASN A 156 8.64 18.24 3.56
C ASN A 156 9.43 18.17 2.25
N ALA A 157 10.24 17.12 2.07
CA ALA A 157 10.98 16.91 0.83
C ALA A 157 10.10 16.24 -0.26
N ILE A 158 8.90 15.77 0.10
CA ILE A 158 7.88 15.29 -0.85
C ILE A 158 7.22 16.51 -1.48
N LEU A 159 7.63 16.84 -2.71
CA LEU A 159 7.04 17.93 -3.46
C LEU A 159 5.67 17.50 -4.00
N ASN A 160 4.65 18.35 -3.77
CA ASN A 160 3.28 18.15 -4.24
C ASN A 160 2.72 16.74 -3.91
N PRO A 161 2.63 16.35 -2.62
CA PRO A 161 2.11 15.03 -2.25
C PRO A 161 0.69 14.83 -2.77
N SER A 162 0.41 13.65 -3.30
CA SER A 162 -0.92 13.31 -3.81
C SER A 162 -1.90 13.01 -2.67
N PRO A 163 -3.17 13.41 -2.77
CA PRO A 163 -4.20 12.99 -1.82
C PRO A 163 -4.27 11.47 -1.71
N GLY A 164 -4.41 10.95 -0.49
CA GLY A 164 -4.38 9.51 -0.21
C GLY A 164 -2.96 8.93 -0.11
N MET A 165 -1.91 9.76 -0.12
CA MET A 165 -0.54 9.29 0.03
C MET A 165 -0.26 8.77 1.44
N MET A 166 0.50 7.68 1.52
CA MET A 166 0.98 7.07 2.75
C MET A 166 2.47 6.71 2.62
N ALA A 167 3.24 6.94 3.68
CA ALA A 167 4.64 6.56 3.78
C ALA A 167 5.05 6.30 5.25
N PHE A 168 6.23 5.73 5.44
CA PHE A 168 6.86 5.61 6.75
C PHE A 168 7.93 6.69 6.91
N LEU A 169 7.71 7.60 7.86
CA LEU A 169 8.69 8.62 8.23
C LEU A 169 9.70 8.02 9.21
N LYS A 170 10.94 7.88 8.75
CA LYS A 170 12.08 7.49 9.57
C LYS A 170 12.64 8.73 10.27
N GLY A 171 12.27 8.92 11.54
CA GLY A 171 12.90 9.91 12.41
C GLY A 171 14.34 9.54 12.80
N ALA A 172 15.04 10.50 13.40
CA ALA A 172 16.43 10.32 13.85
C ALA A 172 16.61 9.22 14.92
N THR A 173 15.54 8.91 15.65
CA THR A 173 15.48 7.84 16.65
C THR A 173 14.22 7.00 16.44
N THR A 174 14.23 5.77 16.96
CA THR A 174 13.13 4.80 16.77
C THR A 174 11.79 5.30 17.33
N ASP A 175 11.78 6.08 18.42
CA ASP A 175 10.57 6.68 18.98
C ASP A 175 9.99 7.83 18.13
N LYS A 176 10.74 8.31 17.13
CA LYS A 176 10.35 9.35 16.18
C LYS A 176 9.89 8.80 14.84
N HIS A 177 9.90 7.48 14.65
CA HIS A 177 9.26 6.85 13.51
C HIS A 177 7.77 7.14 13.48
N ARG A 178 7.20 7.45 12.31
CA ARG A 178 5.77 7.68 12.16
C ARG A 178 5.24 7.00 10.91
N LEU A 179 4.05 6.42 11.00
CA LEU A 179 3.21 6.29 9.81
C LEU A 179 2.69 7.69 9.47
N ILE A 180 2.89 8.13 8.23
CA ILE A 180 2.39 9.42 7.77
C ILE A 180 1.38 9.20 6.64
N VAL A 181 0.30 9.97 6.70
CA VAL A 181 -0.74 9.99 5.67
C VAL A 181 -1.04 11.42 5.26
N PHE A 182 -1.26 11.65 3.97
CA PHE A 182 -1.64 12.94 3.41
C PHE A 182 -3.02 12.84 2.76
N ASN A 183 -3.97 13.64 3.22
CA ASN A 183 -5.36 13.60 2.75
C ASN A 183 -5.65 14.58 1.59
N GLY A 184 -4.62 15.23 1.04
CA GLY A 184 -4.75 16.27 0.01
C GLY A 184 -4.49 17.68 0.52
N GLN A 185 -4.55 17.90 1.84
CA GLN A 185 -4.28 19.20 2.46
C GLN A 185 -3.36 19.13 3.67
N LYS A 186 -3.48 18.09 4.47
CA LYS A 186 -2.80 17.96 5.77
C LYS A 186 -2.11 16.60 5.86
N TRP A 187 -0.93 16.64 6.49
CA TRP A 187 -0.24 15.46 6.96
C TRP A 187 -0.71 15.10 8.36
N THR A 188 -0.94 13.81 8.59
CA THR A 188 -1.22 13.25 9.92
C THR A 188 -0.18 12.20 10.26
N PHE A 189 0.24 12.17 11.52
CA PHE A 189 1.39 11.42 12.01
C PHE A 189 0.95 10.46 13.11
N TRP A 190 1.09 9.16 12.85
CA TRP A 190 0.75 8.11 13.80
C TRP A 190 2.02 7.50 14.37
N LYS A 191 2.09 7.44 15.70
CA LYS A 191 3.18 6.73 16.38
C LYS A 191 2.91 5.22 16.29
N PRO A 192 3.94 4.41 15.98
CA PRO A 192 3.88 2.96 16.12
C PRO A 192 3.62 2.52 17.57
#